data_AF-A0A7S2EH55-F1
#
_entry.id   AF-A0A7S2EH55-F1
#
_cell.length_a   1.000
_cell.length_b   1.000
_cell.length_c   1.000
_cell.angle_alpha   90.00
_cell.angle_beta   90.00
_cell.angle_gamma   90.00
#
_symmetry.space_group_name_H-M   'P 1'
#
loop_
_entity.id
_entity.type
_entity.pdbx_description
1 polymer ?
#
loop_
_entity_poly.entity_id
_entity_poly.type
_entity_poly.pdbx_seq_one_letter_code
_entity_poly.pdbx_strand_id
1 'polypeptide(L)'
;MYSSNVKISDQCCSELRKHLVSGVLTDDFVLNNLDELLDCMRQCNVALRWQILHRQAMSTKIMRGKTEHKNPAADQGSNMSMTDAKVLHMMLLTSRFEEKLKSCVQSLLKRKGEIWRTRQADARKIMLELSAYFTGEQALTDVARNEPLVKWFAGMANEIENLSLAKHLTVTGKDIQLCIQALIDIEQFDLIDRSDQLKASLKIARDQLLQMIRAITITDDVVRVLVRVSDMSYAQEAIGSYVSVIHTSVNKDPPTVELLRGLFLKLTSCLDVGTFRLRQGCSAELGEVETYYSSFLVELIKGILDVIPVSVFSLLLQIAGVKQRRLQDVPVKIDIEALRTHAQLEERYK
;
A
#
# COMPACT_ATOMS: atom_id res chain seq x y z
N MET A 1 9.76 -24.33 -13.98
CA MET A 1 9.00 -23.81 -12.82
C MET A 1 9.85 -22.90 -11.92
N TYR A 2 11.02 -23.32 -11.42
CA TYR A 2 11.90 -22.47 -10.57
C TYR A 2 12.28 -21.13 -11.23
N SER A 3 12.72 -21.15 -12.49
CA SER A 3 13.09 -19.94 -13.26
C SER A 3 11.90 -18.99 -13.52
N SER A 4 10.68 -19.52 -13.57
CA SER A 4 9.47 -18.71 -13.75
C SER A 4 9.11 -17.96 -12.47
N ASN A 5 9.21 -18.61 -11.31
CA ASN A 5 8.89 -18.00 -10.02
C ASN A 5 9.94 -16.96 -9.58
N VAL A 6 11.21 -17.15 -9.94
CA VAL A 6 12.25 -16.12 -9.69
C VAL A 6 11.96 -14.86 -10.51
N LYS A 7 11.58 -14.99 -11.79
CA LYS A 7 11.18 -13.85 -12.63
C LYS A 7 9.94 -13.13 -12.07
N ILE A 8 8.95 -13.89 -11.59
CA ILE A 8 7.75 -13.33 -10.94
C ILE A 8 8.14 -12.55 -9.67
N SER A 9 9.07 -13.08 -8.87
CA SER A 9 9.56 -12.41 -7.64
C SER A 9 10.24 -11.07 -7.94
N ASP A 10 11.08 -11.01 -8.98
CA ASP A 10 11.74 -9.76 -9.39
C ASP A 10 10.74 -8.73 -9.94
N GLN A 11 9.75 -9.19 -10.71
CA GLN A 11 8.65 -8.34 -11.20
C GLN A 11 7.81 -7.78 -10.04
N CYS A 12 7.39 -8.64 -9.11
CA CYS A 12 6.65 -8.23 -7.92
C CYS A 12 7.44 -7.21 -7.10
N CYS A 13 8.74 -7.39 -6.90
CA CYS A 13 9.57 -6.42 -6.18
C CYS A 13 9.62 -5.05 -6.87
N SER A 14 9.66 -5.02 -8.21
CA SER A 14 9.64 -3.79 -8.99
C SER A 14 8.29 -3.06 -8.86
N GLU A 15 7.18 -3.79 -8.98
CA GLU A 15 5.82 -3.27 -8.81
C GLU A 15 5.59 -2.73 -7.40
N LEU A 16 5.96 -3.49 -6.37
CA LEU A 16 5.87 -3.07 -4.97
C LEU A 16 6.63 -1.76 -4.73
N ARG A 17 7.84 -1.61 -5.28
CA ARG A 17 8.61 -0.37 -5.16
C ARG A 17 7.89 0.82 -5.78
N LYS A 18 7.25 0.65 -6.94
CA LYS A 18 6.47 1.72 -7.59
C LYS A 18 5.31 2.19 -6.71
N HIS A 19 4.57 1.26 -6.10
CA HIS A 19 3.44 1.62 -5.23
C HIS A 19 3.88 2.16 -3.86
N LEU A 20 5.05 1.76 -3.37
CA LEU A 20 5.58 2.18 -2.07
C LEU A 20 6.25 3.57 -2.09
N VAL A 21 6.44 4.18 -3.26
CA VAL A 21 6.90 5.58 -3.36
C VAL A 21 5.95 6.50 -2.59
N SER A 22 6.51 7.45 -1.83
CA SER A 22 5.73 8.43 -1.07
C SER A 22 4.77 9.18 -2.00
N GLY A 23 3.51 9.32 -1.58
CA GLY A 23 2.49 10.03 -2.34
C GLY A 23 1.79 9.24 -3.46
N VAL A 24 2.14 7.98 -3.75
CA VAL A 24 1.44 7.18 -4.78
C VAL A 24 0.16 6.54 -4.26
N LEU A 25 0.24 5.84 -3.12
CA LEU A 25 -0.92 5.24 -2.45
C LEU A 25 -1.73 6.30 -1.69
N THR A 26 -2.40 7.17 -2.43
CA THR A 26 -3.44 8.09 -1.92
C THR A 26 -4.80 7.41 -1.91
N ASP A 27 -5.73 7.95 -1.13
CA ASP A 27 -7.12 7.49 -1.06
C ASP A 27 -7.76 7.39 -2.45
N ASP A 28 -7.61 8.42 -3.29
CA ASP A 28 -8.14 8.42 -4.66
C ASP A 28 -7.45 7.38 -5.56
N PHE A 29 -6.13 7.20 -5.43
CA PHE A 29 -5.42 6.19 -6.22
C PHE A 29 -5.86 4.77 -5.85
N VAL A 30 -6.06 4.49 -4.56
CA VAL A 30 -6.54 3.19 -4.07
C VAL A 30 -7.96 2.92 -4.52
N LEU A 31 -8.85 3.93 -4.49
CA LEU A 31 -10.22 3.82 -5.03
C LEU A 31 -10.22 3.48 -6.53
N ASN A 32 -9.26 4.01 -7.28
CA ASN A 32 -9.22 3.86 -8.73
C ASN A 32 -8.60 2.54 -9.19
N ASN A 33 -7.64 2.00 -8.42
CA ASN A 33 -6.82 0.85 -8.82
C ASN A 33 -6.92 -0.33 -7.83
N LEU A 34 -8.03 -0.43 -7.08
CA LEU A 34 -8.17 -1.43 -6.02
C LEU A 34 -7.95 -2.86 -6.52
N ASP A 35 -8.53 -3.23 -7.66
CA ASP A 35 -8.41 -4.59 -8.22
C ASP A 35 -6.97 -4.92 -8.60
N GLU A 36 -6.26 -4.00 -9.27
CA GLU A 36 -4.85 -4.14 -9.63
C GLU A 36 -3.96 -4.28 -8.38
N LEU A 37 -4.24 -3.47 -7.34
CA LEU A 37 -3.52 -3.52 -6.07
C LEU A 37 -3.74 -4.86 -5.34
N LEU A 38 -4.96 -5.39 -5.36
CA LEU A 38 -5.30 -6.68 -4.76
C LEU A 38 -4.63 -7.84 -5.52
N ASP A 39 -4.57 -7.77 -6.85
CA ASP A 39 -3.91 -8.76 -7.67
C ASP A 39 -2.39 -8.72 -7.49
N CYS A 40 -1.78 -7.53 -7.45
CA CYS A 40 -0.37 -7.37 -7.12
C CYS A 40 -0.06 -7.99 -5.74
N MET A 41 -0.86 -7.66 -4.72
CA MET A 41 -0.72 -8.23 -3.37
C MET A 41 -0.82 -9.76 -3.38
N ARG A 42 -1.75 -10.32 -4.15
CA ARG A 42 -1.96 -11.77 -4.28
C ARG A 42 -0.75 -12.44 -4.92
N GLN A 43 -0.26 -11.90 -6.02
CA GLN A 43 0.92 -12.44 -6.71
C GLN A 43 2.15 -12.42 -5.79
N CYS A 44 2.36 -11.33 -5.05
CA CYS A 44 3.45 -11.23 -4.09
C CYS A 44 3.37 -12.30 -3.00
N ASN A 45 2.19 -12.50 -2.38
CA ASN A 45 2.01 -13.51 -1.33
C ASN A 45 2.13 -14.94 -1.83
N VAL A 46 1.63 -15.24 -3.03
CA VAL A 46 1.77 -16.56 -3.65
C VAL A 46 3.24 -16.87 -3.93
N ALA A 47 3.98 -15.90 -4.48
CA ALA A 47 5.41 -16.05 -4.75
C ALA A 47 6.21 -16.23 -3.45
N LEU A 48 5.95 -15.44 -2.41
CA LEU A 48 6.56 -15.59 -1.10
C LEU A 48 6.28 -16.96 -0.47
N ARG A 49 5.02 -17.40 -0.50
CA ARG A 49 4.62 -18.71 0.02
C ARG A 49 5.38 -19.83 -0.66
N TRP A 50 5.46 -19.77 -1.98
CA TRP A 50 6.21 -20.75 -2.75
C TRP A 50 7.68 -20.76 -2.36
N GLN A 51 8.35 -19.60 -2.30
CA GLN A 51 9.78 -19.49 -1.96
C GLN A 51 10.10 -20.01 -0.56
N ILE A 52 9.32 -19.60 0.45
CA ILE A 52 9.54 -19.99 1.85
C ILE A 52 9.37 -21.51 2.03
N LEU A 53 8.29 -22.08 1.49
CA LEU A 53 8.00 -23.52 1.65
C LEU A 53 8.97 -24.39 0.86
N HIS A 54 9.36 -23.99 -0.36
CA HIS A 54 10.33 -24.77 -1.15
C HIS A 54 11.71 -24.77 -0.49
N ARG A 55 12.11 -23.67 0.15
CA ARG A 55 13.35 -23.61 0.92
C ARG A 55 13.35 -24.61 2.08
N GLN A 56 12.26 -24.66 2.86
CA GLN A 56 12.12 -25.62 3.97
C GLN A 56 12.07 -27.09 3.49
N ALA A 57 11.43 -27.37 2.36
CA ALA A 57 11.39 -28.71 1.78
C ALA A 57 12.77 -29.16 1.24
N MET A 58 13.58 -28.24 0.73
CA MET A 58 14.93 -28.53 0.24
C MET A 58 15.92 -28.70 1.40
N SER A 59 15.83 -27.91 2.46
CA SER A 59 16.68 -28.06 3.65
C SER A 59 16.48 -29.42 4.33
N THR A 60 15.24 -29.92 4.39
CA THR A 60 14.89 -31.23 4.98
C THR A 60 15.33 -32.42 4.11
N LYS A 61 15.25 -32.34 2.78
CA LYS A 61 15.81 -33.38 1.88
C LYS A 61 17.34 -33.43 1.94
N ILE A 62 17.99 -32.27 2.05
CA ILE A 62 19.44 -32.19 2.23
C ILE A 62 19.86 -32.69 3.62
N MET A 63 19.05 -32.47 4.67
CA MET A 63 19.31 -33.04 6.01
C MET A 63 19.11 -34.57 6.06
N ARG A 64 18.05 -35.11 5.43
CA ARG A 64 17.80 -36.57 5.38
C ARG A 64 18.81 -37.33 4.51
N GLY A 65 19.48 -36.66 3.58
CA GLY A 65 20.54 -37.25 2.73
C GLY A 65 21.97 -37.04 3.24
N LYS A 66 22.17 -36.29 4.34
CA LYS A 66 23.51 -35.96 4.90
C LYS A 66 23.78 -36.63 6.26
N THR A 67 23.05 -37.68 6.61
CA THR A 67 23.46 -38.59 7.70
C THR A 67 24.54 -39.58 7.29
N GLU A 68 24.97 -39.60 6.03
CA GLU A 68 26.10 -40.41 5.59
C GLU A 68 27.08 -39.58 4.74
N HIS A 69 28.13 -39.09 5.40
CA HIS A 69 29.41 -38.70 4.80
C HIS A 69 29.39 -37.55 3.76
N LYS A 70 29.64 -36.31 4.23
CA LYS A 70 30.62 -35.37 3.65
C LYS A 70 30.67 -34.02 4.40
N ASN A 71 31.89 -33.49 4.55
CA ASN A 71 32.27 -32.26 5.24
C ASN A 71 31.37 -31.04 4.91
N PRO A 72 31.03 -30.18 5.91
CA PRO A 72 30.08 -29.07 5.75
C PRO A 72 30.72 -27.71 5.41
N ALA A 73 32.00 -27.66 5.01
CA ALA A 73 32.71 -26.39 4.82
C ALA A 73 33.31 -26.33 3.42
N ALA A 74 32.63 -25.64 2.47
CA ALA A 74 33.31 -24.82 1.46
C ALA A 74 32.36 -24.10 0.49
N ASP A 75 31.25 -24.69 0.02
CA ASP A 75 30.73 -24.24 -1.30
C ASP A 75 29.21 -24.06 -1.46
N GLN A 76 28.43 -24.04 -0.38
CA GLN A 76 26.96 -23.84 -0.44
C GLN A 76 26.45 -22.58 0.27
N GLY A 77 27.32 -21.82 0.95
CA GLY A 77 26.92 -20.67 1.78
C GLY A 77 26.64 -19.38 1.03
N SER A 78 27.31 -19.12 -0.10
CA SER A 78 27.26 -17.81 -0.79
C SER A 78 25.98 -17.62 -1.61
N ASN A 79 25.55 -18.63 -2.39
CA ASN A 79 24.35 -18.55 -3.22
C ASN A 79 23.04 -18.67 -2.42
N MET A 80 23.04 -19.44 -1.32
CA MET A 80 21.87 -19.55 -0.44
C MET A 80 21.63 -18.24 0.30
N SER A 81 22.70 -17.59 0.82
CA SER A 81 22.61 -16.31 1.53
C SER A 81 22.07 -15.17 0.66
N MET A 82 22.46 -15.11 -0.62
CA MET A 82 21.94 -14.11 -1.57
C MET A 82 20.48 -14.37 -1.95
N THR A 83 20.04 -15.63 -2.01
CA THR A 83 18.64 -15.98 -2.23
C THR A 83 17.80 -15.63 -1.01
N ASP A 84 18.30 -15.88 0.20
CA ASP A 84 17.62 -15.57 1.45
C ASP A 84 17.45 -14.07 1.68
N ALA A 85 18.47 -13.27 1.32
CA ALA A 85 18.39 -11.82 1.35
C ALA A 85 17.33 -11.27 0.38
N LYS A 86 17.18 -11.86 -0.82
CA LYS A 86 16.14 -11.48 -1.78
C LYS A 86 14.74 -11.84 -1.29
N VAL A 87 14.56 -13.04 -0.73
CA VAL A 87 13.27 -13.47 -0.15
C VAL A 87 12.91 -12.57 1.03
N LEU A 88 13.86 -12.25 1.89
CA LEU A 88 13.65 -11.30 2.98
C LEU A 88 13.25 -9.92 2.45
N HIS A 89 13.97 -9.39 1.46
CA HIS A 89 13.66 -8.10 0.87
C HIS A 89 12.24 -8.05 0.30
N MET A 90 11.84 -9.09 -0.43
CA MET A 90 10.47 -9.23 -0.94
C MET A 90 9.44 -9.32 0.19
N MET A 91 9.75 -10.07 1.25
CA MET A 91 8.88 -10.22 2.43
C MET A 91 8.68 -8.86 3.13
N LEU A 92 9.73 -8.07 3.30
CA LEU A 92 9.69 -6.73 3.90
C LEU A 92 8.85 -5.75 3.05
N LEU A 93 9.09 -5.69 1.74
CA LEU A 93 8.31 -4.83 0.83
C LEU A 93 6.83 -5.22 0.82
N THR A 94 6.54 -6.53 0.72
CA THR A 94 5.15 -7.03 0.66
C THR A 94 4.41 -6.71 1.95
N SER A 95 5.06 -6.92 3.11
CA SER A 95 4.45 -6.65 4.42
C SER A 95 4.19 -5.15 4.61
N ARG A 96 5.10 -4.28 4.14
CA ARG A 96 4.89 -2.83 4.17
C ARG A 96 3.75 -2.37 3.27
N PHE A 97 3.67 -2.93 2.08
CA PHE A 97 2.58 -2.64 1.13
C PHE A 97 1.23 -3.05 1.69
N GLU A 98 1.14 -4.25 2.28
CA GLU A 98 -0.07 -4.75 2.94
C GLU A 98 -0.53 -3.85 4.10
N GLU A 99 0.38 -3.44 4.97
CA GLU A 99 0.08 -2.52 6.08
C GLU A 99 -0.56 -1.24 5.54
N LYS A 100 0.08 -0.62 4.54
CA LYS A 100 -0.37 0.65 3.96
C LYS A 100 -1.71 0.52 3.25
N LEU A 101 -1.88 -0.54 2.44
CA LEU A 101 -3.12 -0.80 1.71
C LEU A 101 -4.28 -1.09 2.68
N LYS A 102 -4.08 -1.96 3.67
CA LYS A 102 -5.09 -2.26 4.70
C LYS A 102 -5.50 -1.00 5.46
N SER A 103 -4.53 -0.18 5.88
CA SER A 103 -4.79 1.07 6.60
C SER A 103 -5.61 2.06 5.75
N CYS A 104 -5.26 2.21 4.47
CA CYS A 104 -5.99 3.07 3.54
C CYS A 104 -7.43 2.56 3.32
N VAL A 105 -7.62 1.27 3.01
CA VAL A 105 -8.96 0.70 2.81
C VAL A 105 -9.83 0.80 4.08
N GLN A 106 -9.26 0.58 5.26
CA GLN A 106 -9.97 0.77 6.53
C GLN A 106 -10.35 2.24 6.78
N SER A 107 -9.47 3.18 6.46
CA SER A 107 -9.74 4.62 6.53
C SER A 107 -10.88 5.01 5.58
N LEU A 108 -10.82 4.54 4.34
CA LEU A 108 -11.85 4.74 3.31
C LEU A 108 -13.20 4.17 3.73
N LEU A 109 -13.22 2.98 4.35
CA LEU A 109 -14.46 2.36 4.82
C LEU A 109 -15.11 3.18 5.94
N LYS A 110 -14.32 3.71 6.89
CA LYS A 110 -14.81 4.62 7.94
C LYS A 110 -15.36 5.92 7.37
N ARG A 111 -14.70 6.47 6.35
CA ARG A 111 -15.06 7.74 5.69
C ARG A 111 -16.04 7.57 4.53
N LYS A 112 -16.49 6.36 4.23
CA LYS A 112 -17.34 6.04 3.07
C LYS A 112 -18.57 6.94 2.96
N GLY A 113 -19.27 7.14 4.08
CA GLY A 113 -20.47 7.99 4.11
C GLY A 113 -20.17 9.49 3.91
N GLU A 114 -19.00 9.96 4.34
CA GLU A 114 -18.55 11.33 4.10
C GLU A 114 -18.20 11.53 2.62
N ILE A 115 -17.36 10.65 2.08
CA ILE A 115 -16.95 10.65 0.66
C ILE A 115 -18.19 10.66 -0.24
N TRP A 116 -19.16 9.78 0.03
CA TRP A 116 -20.41 9.75 -0.72
C TRP A 116 -21.12 11.11 -0.74
N ARG A 117 -21.35 11.72 0.42
CA ARG A 117 -22.10 12.97 0.52
C ARG A 117 -21.39 14.13 -0.16
N THR A 118 -20.06 14.21 -0.01
CA THR A 118 -19.27 15.26 -0.66
C THR A 118 -19.33 15.13 -2.17
N ARG A 119 -19.09 13.92 -2.71
CA ARG A 119 -19.11 13.67 -4.16
C ARG A 119 -20.51 13.89 -4.76
N GLN A 120 -21.56 13.49 -4.04
CA GLN A 120 -22.95 13.73 -4.42
C GLN A 120 -23.28 15.23 -4.45
N ALA A 121 -22.86 15.98 -3.43
CA ALA A 121 -23.08 17.41 -3.34
C ALA A 121 -22.33 18.17 -4.45
N ASP A 122 -21.09 17.80 -4.74
CA ASP A 122 -20.28 18.39 -5.82
C ASP A 122 -20.90 18.12 -7.19
N ALA A 123 -21.32 16.89 -7.47
CA ALA A 123 -21.99 16.54 -8.74
C ALA A 123 -23.30 17.32 -8.92
N ARG A 124 -24.11 17.42 -7.86
CA ARG A 124 -25.35 18.21 -7.86
C ARG A 124 -25.08 19.69 -8.09
N LYS A 125 -24.08 20.26 -7.42
CA LYS A 125 -23.71 21.67 -7.56
C LYS A 125 -23.36 22.00 -9.01
N ILE A 126 -22.58 21.15 -9.68
CA ILE A 126 -22.24 21.33 -11.10
C ILE A 126 -23.50 21.31 -11.97
N MET A 127 -24.45 20.40 -11.72
CA MET A 127 -25.72 20.38 -12.48
C MET A 127 -26.54 21.65 -12.28
N LEU A 128 -26.57 22.21 -11.06
CA LEU A 128 -27.25 23.47 -10.77
C LEU A 128 -26.55 24.67 -11.43
N GLU A 129 -25.22 24.69 -11.44
CA GLU A 129 -24.42 25.72 -12.13
C GLU A 129 -24.66 25.69 -13.64
N LEU A 130 -24.69 24.49 -14.24
CA LEU A 130 -25.04 24.31 -15.66
C LEU A 130 -26.49 24.75 -15.94
N SER A 131 -27.43 24.43 -15.05
CA SER A 131 -28.81 24.92 -15.16
C SER A 131 -28.88 26.45 -15.13
N ALA A 132 -28.11 27.11 -14.27
CA ALA A 132 -28.06 28.58 -14.18
C ALA A 132 -27.32 29.23 -15.36
N TYR A 133 -26.37 28.52 -15.98
CA TYR A 133 -25.69 28.99 -17.18
C TYR A 133 -26.68 29.17 -18.36
N PHE A 134 -27.64 28.25 -18.52
CA PHE A 134 -28.62 28.28 -19.61
C PHE A 134 -29.85 29.16 -19.36
N THR A 135 -30.02 29.77 -18.17
CA THR A 135 -31.08 30.77 -17.92
C THR A 135 -30.77 32.13 -18.54
N GLY A 136 -29.50 32.41 -18.86
CA GLY A 136 -29.06 33.66 -19.50
C GLY A 136 -28.94 34.86 -18.56
N GLU A 137 -28.99 34.65 -17.24
CA GLU A 137 -28.92 35.73 -16.23
C GLU A 137 -27.49 36.02 -15.75
N GLN A 138 -26.50 35.19 -16.10
CA GLN A 138 -25.09 35.45 -15.78
C GLN A 138 -24.49 36.46 -16.76
N ALA A 139 -24.27 37.68 -16.26
CA ALA A 139 -23.87 38.91 -16.99
C ALA A 139 -22.54 38.88 -17.79
N LEU A 140 -21.89 37.72 -17.96
CA LEU A 140 -20.54 37.61 -18.55
C LEU A 140 -20.47 36.71 -19.81
N THR A 141 -21.53 36.00 -20.19
CA THR A 141 -21.52 35.12 -21.36
C THR A 141 -22.83 35.22 -22.14
N ASP A 142 -22.72 35.63 -23.41
CA ASP A 142 -23.83 35.88 -24.34
C ASP A 142 -24.41 34.55 -24.88
N VAL A 143 -25.10 33.80 -24.01
CA VAL A 143 -25.62 32.46 -24.31
C VAL A 143 -27.13 32.54 -24.55
N ALA A 144 -27.58 31.98 -25.66
CA ALA A 144 -29.00 31.87 -25.98
C ALA A 144 -29.72 31.03 -24.91
N ARG A 145 -30.66 31.65 -24.20
CA ARG A 145 -31.50 31.01 -23.18
C ARG A 145 -32.14 29.74 -23.73
N ASN A 146 -31.94 28.62 -23.04
CA ASN A 146 -32.45 27.31 -23.45
C ASN A 146 -33.24 26.66 -22.32
N GLU A 147 -34.55 26.88 -22.29
CA GLU A 147 -35.44 26.39 -21.25
C GLU A 147 -35.52 24.84 -21.11
N PRO A 148 -35.49 24.03 -22.19
CA PRO A 148 -35.46 22.58 -22.02
C PRO A 148 -34.17 22.08 -21.37
N LEU A 149 -33.00 22.67 -21.66
CA LEU A 149 -31.75 22.31 -21.00
C LEU A 149 -31.76 22.69 -19.51
N VAL A 150 -32.30 23.86 -19.16
CA VAL A 150 -32.48 24.28 -17.76
C VAL A 150 -33.31 23.24 -16.98
N LYS A 151 -34.48 22.85 -17.52
CA LYS A 151 -35.34 21.84 -16.88
C LYS A 151 -34.66 20.49 -16.76
N TRP A 152 -33.88 20.09 -17.78
CA TRP A 152 -33.15 18.83 -17.77
C TRP A 152 -32.05 18.80 -16.70
N PHE A 153 -31.19 19.83 -16.62
CA PHE A 153 -30.12 19.90 -15.62
C PHE A 153 -30.68 19.99 -14.19
N ALA A 154 -31.76 20.73 -13.97
CA ALA A 154 -32.46 20.77 -12.69
C ALA A 154 -33.07 19.40 -12.32
N GLY A 155 -33.64 18.69 -13.30
CA GLY A 155 -34.12 17.31 -13.13
C GLY A 155 -33.00 16.35 -12.73
N MET A 156 -31.89 16.39 -13.45
CA MET A 156 -30.70 15.57 -13.17
C MET A 156 -30.11 15.86 -11.78
N ALA A 157 -30.10 17.14 -11.34
CA ALA A 157 -29.67 17.50 -9.99
C ALA A 157 -30.54 16.83 -8.90
N ASN A 158 -31.86 16.76 -9.11
CA ASN A 158 -32.78 16.07 -8.21
C ASN A 158 -32.61 14.54 -8.24
N GLU A 159 -32.37 13.95 -9.42
CA GLU A 159 -32.05 12.53 -9.53
C GLU A 159 -30.78 12.17 -8.75
N ILE A 160 -29.73 12.98 -8.87
CA ILE A 160 -28.48 12.81 -8.12
C ILE A 160 -28.71 12.95 -6.62
N GLU A 161 -29.54 13.90 -6.16
CA GLU A 161 -29.88 14.07 -4.73
C GLU A 161 -30.64 12.87 -4.16
N ASN A 162 -31.48 12.22 -4.97
CA ASN A 162 -32.26 11.05 -4.57
C ASN A 162 -31.43 9.74 -4.52
N LEU A 163 -30.17 9.77 -4.94
CA LEU A 163 -29.26 8.63 -4.80
C LEU A 163 -28.98 8.38 -3.30
N SER A 164 -29.16 7.13 -2.86
CA SER A 164 -29.03 6.75 -1.45
C SER A 164 -28.18 5.51 -1.25
N LEU A 165 -27.31 5.56 -0.23
CA LEU A 165 -26.54 4.42 0.28
C LEU A 165 -27.39 3.38 1.02
N ALA A 166 -28.61 3.73 1.43
CA ALA A 166 -29.50 2.82 2.19
C ALA A 166 -30.21 1.79 1.29
N LYS A 167 -30.26 2.04 -0.02
CA LYS A 167 -30.76 1.06 -1.01
C LYS A 167 -29.73 -0.05 -1.22
N HIS A 168 -30.15 -1.14 -1.87
CA HIS A 168 -29.24 -2.23 -2.24
C HIS A 168 -28.11 -1.71 -3.16
N LEU A 169 -26.85 -2.01 -2.82
CA LEU A 169 -25.64 -1.47 -3.46
C LEU A 169 -25.65 -1.59 -5.01
N THR A 170 -26.18 -2.70 -5.53
CA THR A 170 -26.25 -2.96 -6.98
C THR A 170 -27.29 -2.11 -7.70
N VAL A 171 -28.37 -1.71 -7.02
CA VAL A 171 -29.40 -0.85 -7.60
C VAL A 171 -28.87 0.58 -7.65
N THR A 172 -28.33 1.08 -6.52
CA THR A 172 -27.71 2.40 -6.48
C THR A 172 -26.56 2.52 -7.49
N GLY A 173 -25.75 1.48 -7.67
CA GLY A 173 -24.70 1.46 -8.69
C GLY A 173 -25.23 1.61 -10.12
N LYS A 174 -26.33 0.93 -10.46
CA LYS A 174 -26.99 1.04 -11.77
C LYS A 174 -27.64 2.41 -11.96
N ASP A 175 -28.28 2.95 -10.93
CA ASP A 175 -28.90 4.28 -10.98
C ASP A 175 -27.83 5.35 -11.29
N ILE A 176 -26.65 5.27 -10.65
CA ILE A 176 -25.54 6.18 -10.96
C ILE A 176 -25.02 5.98 -12.39
N GLN A 177 -24.92 4.73 -12.87
CA GLN A 177 -24.51 4.45 -14.25
C GLN A 177 -25.49 5.05 -15.27
N LEU A 178 -26.80 5.03 -14.99
CA LEU A 178 -27.80 5.69 -15.82
C LEU A 178 -27.60 7.21 -15.85
N CYS A 179 -27.33 7.85 -14.71
CA CYS A 179 -27.00 9.27 -14.67
C CYS A 179 -25.72 9.58 -15.49
N ILE A 180 -24.68 8.75 -15.37
CA ILE A 180 -23.45 8.91 -16.16
C ILE A 180 -23.74 8.79 -17.66
N GLN A 181 -24.54 7.79 -18.07
CA GLN A 181 -24.91 7.61 -19.48
C GLN A 181 -25.70 8.82 -20.00
N ALA A 182 -26.68 9.30 -19.22
CA ALA A 182 -27.46 10.49 -19.57
C ALA A 182 -26.56 11.74 -19.75
N LEU A 183 -25.51 11.88 -18.94
CA LEU A 183 -24.51 12.95 -19.08
C LEU A 183 -23.58 12.78 -20.29
N ILE A 184 -23.37 11.55 -20.78
CA ILE A 184 -22.63 11.29 -22.02
C ILE A 184 -23.53 11.60 -23.23
N ASP A 185 -24.79 11.21 -23.18
CA ASP A 185 -25.75 11.43 -24.27
C ASP A 185 -26.01 12.92 -24.49
N ILE A 186 -26.07 13.72 -23.42
CA ILE A 186 -26.25 15.18 -23.54
C ILE A 186 -25.00 15.91 -24.06
N GLU A 187 -23.81 15.30 -23.94
CA GLU A 187 -22.57 15.88 -24.50
C GLU A 187 -22.61 15.90 -26.04
N GLN A 188 -23.40 15.03 -26.66
CA GLN A 188 -23.59 14.97 -28.12
C GLN A 188 -24.53 16.07 -28.65
N PHE A 189 -25.12 16.88 -27.77
CA PHE A 189 -26.01 17.96 -28.18
C PHE A 189 -25.20 19.11 -28.79
N ASP A 190 -25.54 19.57 -29.99
CA ASP A 190 -24.75 20.53 -30.79
C ASP A 190 -24.31 21.80 -30.03
N LEU A 191 -25.11 22.29 -29.08
CA LEU A 191 -24.79 23.47 -28.27
C LEU A 191 -23.73 23.20 -27.20
N ILE A 192 -23.69 21.98 -26.67
CA ILE A 192 -22.74 21.54 -25.65
C ILE A 192 -21.46 21.06 -26.31
N ASP A 193 -21.57 20.42 -27.48
CA ASP A 193 -20.41 19.97 -28.26
C ASP A 193 -19.48 21.13 -28.67
N ARG A 194 -20.06 22.32 -28.89
CA ARG A 194 -19.32 23.53 -29.28
C ARG A 194 -18.56 24.21 -28.14
N SER A 195 -18.86 23.92 -26.88
CA SER A 195 -18.25 24.60 -25.74
C SER A 195 -17.39 23.64 -24.91
N ASP A 196 -16.08 23.81 -25.01
CA ASP A 196 -15.12 23.02 -24.22
C ASP A 196 -15.31 23.20 -22.71
N GLN A 197 -15.79 24.38 -22.28
CA GLN A 197 -16.07 24.66 -20.87
C GLN A 197 -17.21 23.79 -20.33
N LEU A 198 -18.27 23.60 -21.13
CA LEU A 198 -19.39 22.74 -20.75
C LEU A 198 -18.96 21.27 -20.70
N LYS A 199 -18.17 20.82 -21.68
CA LYS A 199 -17.59 19.46 -21.68
C LYS A 199 -16.72 19.22 -20.46
N ALA A 200 -15.88 20.19 -20.08
CA ALA A 200 -15.04 20.09 -18.89
C ALA A 200 -15.88 19.96 -17.61
N SER A 201 -16.91 20.80 -17.44
CA SER A 201 -17.82 20.73 -16.29
C SER A 201 -18.59 19.40 -16.23
N LEU A 202 -19.12 18.93 -17.36
CA LEU A 202 -19.79 17.63 -17.46
C LEU A 202 -18.85 16.47 -17.11
N LYS A 203 -17.60 16.54 -17.58
CA LYS A 203 -16.57 15.55 -17.24
C LYS A 203 -16.30 15.52 -15.74
N ILE A 204 -16.16 16.69 -15.09
CA ILE A 204 -15.97 16.76 -13.64
C ILE A 204 -17.15 16.12 -12.91
N ALA A 205 -18.39 16.39 -13.32
CA ALA A 205 -19.57 15.77 -12.71
C ALA A 205 -19.59 14.23 -12.89
N ARG A 206 -19.25 13.73 -14.09
CA ARG A 206 -19.09 12.29 -14.32
C ARG A 206 -18.01 11.68 -13.44
N ASP A 207 -16.88 12.36 -13.28
CA ASP A 207 -15.79 11.90 -12.41
C ASP A 207 -16.25 11.82 -10.95
N GLN A 208 -17.06 12.78 -10.45
CA GLN A 208 -17.65 12.68 -9.11
C GLN A 208 -18.59 11.47 -8.98
N LEU A 209 -19.45 11.22 -9.97
CA LEU A 209 -20.35 10.06 -9.97
C LEU A 209 -19.59 8.73 -10.06
N LEU A 210 -18.52 8.65 -10.84
CA LEU A 210 -17.64 7.48 -10.89
C LEU A 210 -16.96 7.23 -9.53
N GLN A 211 -16.53 8.28 -8.83
CA GLN A 211 -16.00 8.15 -7.47
C GLN A 211 -17.06 7.65 -6.49
N MET A 212 -18.33 8.02 -6.66
CA MET A 212 -19.43 7.47 -5.86
C MET A 212 -19.60 5.96 -6.08
N ILE A 213 -19.54 5.47 -7.33
CA ILE A 213 -19.56 4.03 -7.63
C ILE A 213 -18.38 3.32 -6.96
N ARG A 214 -17.17 3.88 -7.06
CA ARG A 214 -15.96 3.31 -6.44
C ARG A 214 -16.08 3.23 -4.91
N ALA A 215 -16.61 4.28 -4.28
CA ALA A 215 -16.87 4.29 -2.84
C ALA A 215 -17.89 3.23 -2.40
N ILE A 216 -18.90 2.93 -3.24
CA ILE A 216 -19.86 1.84 -3.01
C ILE A 216 -19.15 0.48 -3.01
N THR A 217 -18.23 0.25 -3.95
CA THR A 217 -17.48 -1.01 -4.12
C THR A 217 -16.66 -1.37 -2.89
N ILE A 218 -16.15 -0.37 -2.15
CA ILE A 218 -15.47 -0.62 -0.88
C ILE A 218 -16.46 -1.18 0.14
N THR A 219 -16.27 -2.45 0.45
CA THR A 219 -17.08 -3.23 1.39
C THR A 219 -16.18 -3.97 2.37
N ASP A 220 -16.75 -4.45 3.47
CA ASP A 220 -16.04 -5.30 4.42
C ASP A 220 -15.50 -6.59 3.77
N ASP A 221 -16.09 -7.04 2.64
CA ASP A 221 -15.57 -8.17 1.87
C ASP A 221 -14.17 -7.92 1.32
N VAL A 222 -13.88 -6.69 0.88
CA VAL A 222 -12.53 -6.33 0.43
C VAL A 222 -11.54 -6.47 1.58
N VAL A 223 -11.91 -6.04 2.79
CA VAL A 223 -11.08 -6.19 3.99
C VAL A 223 -10.88 -7.68 4.33
N ARG A 224 -11.93 -8.50 4.21
CA ARG A 224 -11.84 -9.96 4.39
C ARG A 224 -10.88 -10.60 3.38
N VAL A 225 -10.95 -10.21 2.11
CA VAL A 225 -10.03 -10.67 1.06
C VAL A 225 -8.61 -10.26 1.36
N LEU A 226 -8.39 -9.01 1.79
CA LEU A 226 -7.06 -8.49 2.17
C LEU A 226 -6.44 -9.34 3.29
N VAL A 227 -7.20 -9.62 4.35
CA VAL A 227 -6.73 -10.45 5.47
C VAL A 227 -6.38 -11.86 4.98
N ARG A 228 -7.26 -12.49 4.19
CA ARG A 228 -7.05 -13.85 3.68
C ARG A 228 -5.81 -13.97 2.79
N VAL A 229 -5.61 -13.03 1.87
CA VAL A 229 -4.47 -13.07 0.93
C VAL A 229 -3.14 -12.78 1.64
N SER A 230 -3.16 -11.96 2.69
CA SER A 230 -1.97 -11.63 3.49
C SER A 230 -1.55 -12.71 4.50
N ASP A 231 -2.28 -13.83 4.61
CA ASP A 231 -1.99 -14.88 5.58
C ASP A 231 -0.60 -15.48 5.35
N MET A 232 0.23 -15.44 6.40
CA MET A 232 1.59 -15.98 6.41
C MET A 232 1.79 -17.00 7.56
N SER A 233 0.71 -17.57 8.07
CA SER A 233 0.73 -18.65 9.09
C SER A 233 1.66 -19.81 8.73
N TYR A 234 1.82 -20.12 7.44
CA TYR A 234 2.72 -21.17 6.94
C TYR A 234 4.21 -20.90 7.21
N ALA A 235 4.61 -19.65 7.47
CA ALA A 235 6.02 -19.27 7.62
C ALA A 235 6.47 -19.18 9.09
N GLN A 236 5.61 -19.53 10.05
CA GLN A 236 5.87 -19.36 11.48
C GLN A 236 7.17 -20.04 11.95
N GLU A 237 7.44 -21.25 11.47
CA GLU A 237 8.70 -21.95 11.78
C GLU A 237 9.87 -21.43 10.93
N ALA A 238 9.60 -20.94 9.72
CA ALA A 238 10.62 -20.45 8.80
C ALA A 238 11.23 -19.12 9.26
N ILE A 239 10.46 -18.26 9.93
CA ILE A 239 10.85 -16.87 10.22
C ILE A 239 12.10 -16.78 11.11
N GLY A 240 12.27 -17.71 12.06
CA GLY A 240 13.44 -17.75 12.94
C GLY A 240 14.76 -17.87 12.16
N SER A 241 14.74 -18.56 11.02
CA SER A 241 15.93 -18.70 10.17
C SER A 241 16.35 -17.42 9.45
N TYR A 242 15.47 -16.40 9.38
CA TYR A 242 15.75 -15.13 8.73
C TYR A 242 16.28 -14.06 9.70
N VAL A 243 16.30 -14.30 11.01
CA VAL A 243 16.74 -13.30 12.01
C VAL A 243 18.17 -12.82 11.72
N SER A 244 19.11 -13.73 11.44
CA SER A 244 20.49 -13.37 11.09
C SER A 244 20.60 -12.58 9.79
N VAL A 245 19.74 -12.88 8.81
CA VAL A 245 19.66 -12.17 7.52
C VAL A 245 19.08 -10.76 7.73
N ILE A 246 18.08 -10.62 8.61
CA ILE A 246 17.51 -9.33 9.01
C ILE A 246 18.58 -8.46 9.66
N HIS A 247 19.31 -9.00 10.64
CA HIS A 247 20.40 -8.27 11.30
C HIS A 247 21.45 -7.81 10.30
N THR A 248 21.82 -8.67 9.36
CA THR A 248 22.77 -8.32 8.29
C THR A 248 22.22 -7.22 7.38
N SER A 249 20.94 -7.26 7.05
CA SER A 249 20.29 -6.25 6.21
C SER A 249 20.20 -4.89 6.91
N VAL A 250 19.78 -4.86 8.18
CA VAL A 250 19.66 -3.63 8.97
C VAL A 250 21.01 -2.97 9.20
N ASN A 251 22.06 -3.76 9.46
CA ASN A 251 23.42 -3.23 9.59
C ASN A 251 23.97 -2.63 8.29
N LYS A 252 23.56 -3.16 7.13
CA LYS A 252 23.98 -2.64 5.82
C LYS A 252 23.19 -1.39 5.42
N ASP A 253 21.89 -1.38 5.70
CA ASP A 253 20.97 -0.31 5.30
C ASP A 253 19.99 0.01 6.44
N PRO A 254 20.31 0.96 7.33
CA PRO A 254 19.48 1.34 8.47
C PRO A 254 18.02 1.74 8.12
N PRO A 255 17.73 2.40 6.97
CA PRO A 255 16.35 2.64 6.50
C PRO A 255 15.48 1.39 6.38
N THR A 256 16.07 0.19 6.24
CA THR A 256 15.33 -1.08 6.22
C THR A 256 14.48 -1.29 7.48
N VAL A 257 14.83 -0.65 8.61
CA VAL A 257 14.05 -0.69 9.86
C VAL A 257 12.62 -0.19 9.67
N GLU A 258 12.37 0.77 8.78
CA GLU A 258 11.00 1.24 8.51
C GLU A 258 10.10 0.14 7.92
N LEU A 259 10.69 -0.80 7.18
CA LEU A 259 9.97 -1.93 6.58
C LEU A 259 9.66 -3.02 7.61
N LEU A 260 10.43 -3.10 8.71
CA LEU A 260 10.22 -4.11 9.77
C LEU A 260 8.88 -3.96 10.48
N ARG A 261 8.38 -2.72 10.61
CA ARG A 261 7.05 -2.47 11.19
C ARG A 261 5.95 -3.26 10.48
N GLY A 262 5.96 -3.23 9.14
CA GLY A 262 5.00 -3.99 8.33
C GLY A 262 5.12 -5.49 8.57
N LEU A 263 6.36 -5.99 8.67
CA LEU A 263 6.62 -7.41 8.97
C LEU A 263 6.12 -7.81 10.35
N PHE A 264 6.33 -7.00 11.39
CA PHE A 264 5.86 -7.30 12.74
C PHE A 264 4.33 -7.38 12.80
N LEU A 265 3.63 -6.43 12.19
CA LEU A 265 2.17 -6.46 12.11
C LEU A 265 1.68 -7.69 11.35
N LYS A 266 2.36 -8.06 10.27
CA LYS A 266 2.07 -9.30 9.52
C LYS A 266 2.24 -10.53 10.40
N LEU A 267 3.35 -10.65 11.14
CA LEU A 267 3.60 -11.77 12.07
C LEU A 267 2.54 -11.86 13.18
N THR A 268 2.14 -10.73 13.77
CA THR A 268 1.05 -10.71 14.76
C THR A 268 -0.23 -11.31 14.18
N SER A 269 -0.65 -10.85 12.99
CA SER A 269 -1.86 -11.37 12.35
C SER A 269 -1.79 -12.85 11.94
N CYS A 270 -0.59 -13.43 11.83
CA CYS A 270 -0.43 -14.85 11.49
C CYS A 270 -0.81 -15.77 12.65
N LEU A 271 -0.58 -15.32 13.89
CA LEU A 271 -0.85 -16.10 15.10
C LEU A 271 -2.34 -16.17 15.40
N ASP A 272 -3.11 -15.16 14.97
CA ASP A 272 -4.56 -15.12 15.11
C ASP A 272 -5.27 -16.30 14.43
N VAL A 273 -4.71 -16.84 13.34
CA VAL A 273 -5.34 -17.96 12.61
C VAL A 273 -5.34 -19.23 13.45
N GLY A 274 -4.23 -19.52 14.15
CA GLY A 274 -4.10 -20.69 15.01
C GLY A 274 -5.01 -20.59 16.23
N THR A 275 -5.03 -19.43 16.89
CA THR A 275 -5.86 -19.18 18.07
C THR A 275 -7.35 -19.18 17.71
N PHE A 276 -7.73 -18.66 16.54
CA PHE A 276 -9.12 -18.67 16.06
C PHE A 276 -9.66 -20.09 15.83
N ARG A 277 -8.83 -21.03 15.35
CA ARG A 277 -9.23 -22.43 15.20
C ARG A 277 -9.44 -23.12 16.56
N LEU A 278 -8.57 -22.84 17.53
CA LEU A 278 -8.71 -23.38 18.89
C LEU A 278 -9.93 -22.81 19.61
N ARG A 279 -10.25 -21.52 19.39
CA ARG A 279 -11.49 -20.90 19.87
C ARG A 279 -12.74 -21.61 19.35
N GLN A 280 -12.76 -22.00 18.08
CA GLN A 280 -13.88 -22.76 17.51
C GLN A 280 -14.02 -24.15 18.11
N GLY A 281 -12.90 -24.75 18.54
CA GLY A 281 -12.88 -26.06 19.19
C GLY A 281 -13.23 -26.05 20.69
N CYS A 282 -13.52 -24.89 21.29
CA CYS A 282 -13.80 -24.73 22.72
C CYS A 282 -12.77 -25.42 23.64
N SER A 283 -11.49 -25.41 23.25
CA SER A 283 -10.44 -26.03 24.07
C SER A 283 -10.24 -25.26 25.38
N ALA A 284 -10.14 -25.99 26.49
CA ALA A 284 -9.83 -25.44 27.81
C ALA A 284 -8.43 -24.78 27.86
N GLU A 285 -7.53 -25.20 26.96
CA GLU A 285 -6.12 -24.76 26.92
C GLU A 285 -5.91 -23.48 26.10
N LEU A 286 -6.98 -22.87 25.59
CA LEU A 286 -6.88 -21.70 24.71
C LEU A 286 -6.03 -20.57 25.33
N GLY A 287 -6.24 -20.27 26.61
CA GLY A 287 -5.52 -19.19 27.30
C GLY A 287 -4.02 -19.43 27.40
N GLU A 288 -3.61 -20.68 27.59
CA GLU A 288 -2.19 -21.07 27.66
C GLU A 288 -1.53 -20.96 26.28
N VAL A 289 -2.24 -21.42 25.23
CA VAL A 289 -1.74 -21.36 23.84
C VAL A 289 -1.64 -19.92 23.33
N GLU A 290 -2.61 -19.06 23.65
CA GLU A 290 -2.53 -17.62 23.33
C GLU A 290 -1.34 -16.95 24.03
N THR A 291 -1.10 -17.30 25.29
CA THR A 291 0.04 -16.79 26.08
C THR A 291 1.38 -17.26 25.49
N TYR A 292 1.46 -18.53 25.08
CA TYR A 292 2.65 -19.11 24.43
C TYR A 292 2.99 -18.38 23.13
N TYR A 293 2.03 -18.23 22.21
CA TYR A 293 2.27 -17.57 20.92
C TYR A 293 2.58 -16.08 21.07
N SER A 294 1.93 -15.39 22.01
CA SER A 294 2.26 -14.00 22.34
C SER A 294 3.70 -13.87 22.85
N SER A 295 4.11 -14.74 23.77
CA SER A 295 5.47 -14.75 24.32
C SER A 295 6.53 -15.05 23.25
N PHE A 296 6.29 -16.06 22.40
CA PHE A 296 7.14 -16.39 21.26
C PHE A 296 7.32 -15.20 20.31
N LEU A 297 6.24 -14.48 19.99
CA LEU A 297 6.31 -13.30 19.14
C LEU A 297 7.11 -12.16 19.77
N VAL A 298 6.92 -11.92 21.07
CA VAL A 298 7.68 -10.90 21.81
C VAL A 298 9.17 -11.23 21.83
N GLU A 299 9.54 -12.49 22.07
CA GLU A 299 10.93 -12.94 22.03
C GLU A 299 11.54 -12.78 20.64
N LEU A 300 10.82 -13.20 19.59
CA LEU A 300 11.27 -13.04 18.21
C LEU A 300 11.46 -11.56 17.84
N ILE A 301 10.51 -10.69 18.18
CA ILE A 301 10.60 -9.25 17.89
C ILE A 301 11.76 -8.63 18.65
N LYS A 302 11.94 -8.94 19.95
CA LYS A 302 13.09 -8.46 20.73
C LYS A 302 14.40 -8.88 20.08
N GLY A 303 14.54 -10.16 19.74
CA GLY A 303 15.72 -10.68 19.05
C GLY A 303 15.99 -9.99 17.71
N ILE A 304 14.97 -9.60 16.96
CA ILE A 304 15.14 -8.80 15.73
C ILE A 304 15.54 -7.35 16.05
N LEU A 305 14.95 -6.72 17.06
CA LEU A 305 15.18 -5.32 17.43
C LEU A 305 16.54 -5.07 18.11
N ASP A 306 17.15 -6.09 18.72
CA ASP A 306 18.44 -5.98 19.41
C ASP A 306 19.57 -5.46 18.50
N VAL A 307 19.45 -5.63 17.18
CA VAL A 307 20.41 -5.07 16.22
C VAL A 307 20.35 -3.55 16.12
N ILE A 308 19.19 -2.93 16.35
CA ILE A 308 18.98 -1.50 16.08
C ILE A 308 19.84 -0.62 17.00
N PRO A 309 19.85 -0.82 18.34
CA PRO A 309 20.75 -0.06 19.21
C PRO A 309 22.21 -0.19 18.77
N VAL A 310 22.65 -1.39 18.42
CA VAL A 310 24.03 -1.65 17.97
C VAL A 310 24.35 -0.86 16.70
N SER A 311 23.45 -0.87 15.71
CA SER A 311 23.63 -0.09 14.48
C SER A 311 23.64 1.42 14.76
N VAL A 312 22.74 1.93 15.60
CA VAL A 312 22.67 3.36 15.96
C VAL A 312 23.95 3.82 16.68
N PHE A 313 24.43 3.05 17.67
CA PHE A 313 25.67 3.37 18.36
C PHE A 313 26.88 3.30 17.43
N SER A 314 26.91 2.35 16.49
CA SER A 314 27.95 2.28 15.46
C SER A 314 27.96 3.53 14.57
N LEU A 315 26.79 3.98 14.11
CA LEU A 315 26.66 5.22 13.32
C LEU A 315 27.05 6.45 14.14
N LEU A 316 26.65 6.54 15.41
CA LEU A 316 27.06 7.64 16.29
C LEU A 316 28.56 7.66 16.52
N LEU A 317 29.22 6.51 16.67
CA LEU A 317 30.68 6.42 16.76
C LEU A 317 31.35 6.87 15.46
N GLN A 318 30.79 6.51 14.30
CA GLN A 318 31.29 6.99 13.01
C GLN A 318 31.15 8.51 12.89
N ILE A 319 29.99 9.07 13.23
CA ILE A 319 29.73 10.53 13.21
C ILE A 319 30.64 11.25 14.21
N ALA A 320 30.79 10.74 15.43
CA ALA A 320 31.69 11.29 16.42
C ALA A 320 33.15 11.26 15.94
N GLY A 321 33.56 10.18 15.28
CA GLY A 321 34.88 10.06 14.67
C GLY A 321 35.12 11.07 13.54
N VAL A 322 34.12 11.31 12.67
CA VAL A 322 34.19 12.33 11.62
C VAL A 322 34.25 13.73 12.23
N LYS A 323 33.40 14.04 13.22
CA LYS A 323 33.37 15.34 13.90
C LYS A 323 34.63 15.65 14.71
N GLN A 324 35.21 14.66 15.38
CA GLN A 324 36.36 14.88 16.27
C GLN A 324 37.72 14.77 15.57
N ARG A 325 37.83 13.98 14.49
CA ARG A 325 39.14 13.65 13.89
C ARG A 325 39.34 14.15 12.47
N ARG A 326 38.28 14.51 11.75
CA ARG A 326 38.36 14.79 10.31
C ARG A 326 37.83 16.17 9.93
N LEU A 327 36.71 16.58 10.52
CA LEU A 327 36.18 17.93 10.35
C LEU A 327 37.07 18.95 11.08
N GLN A 328 37.56 19.94 10.33
CA GLN A 328 38.23 21.10 10.90
C GLN A 328 37.18 22.12 11.38
N ASP A 329 37.44 22.73 12.53
CA ASP A 329 36.60 23.82 13.03
C ASP A 329 36.63 24.99 12.04
N VAL A 330 35.44 25.46 11.66
CA VAL A 330 35.29 26.55 10.69
C VAL A 330 35.58 27.87 11.40
N PRO A 331 36.58 28.66 10.96
CA PRO A 331 36.90 29.93 11.60
C PRO A 331 35.80 30.97 11.31
N VAL A 332 35.66 31.95 12.22
CA VAL A 332 34.60 32.99 12.19
C VAL A 332 34.71 33.90 10.95
N LYS A 333 35.86 33.93 10.28
CA LYS A 333 36.08 34.61 8.99
C LYS A 333 36.88 33.70 8.07
N ILE A 334 36.42 33.58 6.82
CA ILE A 334 37.02 32.73 5.79
C ILE A 334 37.17 33.56 4.53
N ASP A 335 38.35 33.53 3.91
CA ASP A 335 38.54 34.08 2.56
C ASP A 335 37.81 33.24 1.51
N ILE A 336 37.29 33.89 0.47
CA ILE A 336 36.48 33.26 -0.58
C ILE A 336 37.24 32.11 -1.27
N GLU A 337 38.57 32.23 -1.39
CA GLU A 337 39.44 31.20 -1.98
C GLU A 337 39.64 29.98 -1.06
N ALA A 338 39.63 30.18 0.26
CA ALA A 338 39.79 29.10 1.26
C ALA A 338 38.46 28.38 1.59
N LEU A 339 37.33 28.93 1.14
CA LEU A 339 35.98 28.43 1.42
C LEU A 339 35.78 26.98 0.95
N ARG A 340 36.34 26.62 -0.22
CA ARG A 340 36.22 25.27 -0.78
C ARG A 340 36.97 24.23 0.05
N THR A 341 38.12 24.60 0.60
CA THR A 341 38.96 23.73 1.43
C THR A 341 38.33 23.52 2.81
N HIS A 342 37.79 24.58 3.42
CA HIS A 342 37.08 24.50 4.71
C HIS A 342 35.67 23.90 4.62
N ALA A 343 35.05 23.90 3.43
CA ALA A 343 33.74 23.27 3.23
C ALA A 343 33.79 21.74 3.42
N GLN A 344 34.96 21.10 3.20
CA GLN A 344 35.18 19.64 3.36
C GLN A 344 33.99 18.79 2.87
N LEU A 345 33.46 19.09 1.68
CA LEU A 345 32.22 18.51 1.16
C LEU A 345 32.27 16.97 1.12
N GLU A 346 33.42 16.41 0.72
CA GLU A 346 33.70 14.97 0.67
C GLU A 346 33.52 14.25 2.01
N GLU A 347 33.81 14.92 3.13
CA GLU A 347 33.67 14.35 4.47
C GLU A 347 32.29 14.61 5.08
N ARG A 348 31.56 15.61 4.58
CA ARG A 348 30.20 15.95 5.01
C ARG A 348 29.11 15.16 4.29
N TYR A 349 29.39 14.66 3.08
CA TYR A 349 28.45 13.85 2.29
C TYR A 349 28.60 12.33 2.50
N LYS A 350 29.57 11.89 3.31
CA LYS A 350 29.68 10.52 3.81
C LYS A 350 28.84 10.35 5.07
#